data_AF-A0A0N4ZS48-F1
#
_entry.id   AF-A0A0N4ZS48-F1
#
_cell.length_a   1.000
_cell.length_b   1.000
_cell.length_c   1.000
_cell.angle_alpha   90.00
_cell.angle_beta   90.00
_cell.angle_gamma   90.00
#
_symmetry.space_group_name_H-M   'P 1'
#
loop_
_entity.id
_entity.type
_entity.pdbx_description
1 polymer ?
#
loop_
_entity_poly.entity_id
_entity_poly.type
_entity_poly.pdbx_seq_one_letter_code
_entity_poly.pdbx_strand_id
1 'polypeptide(L)'
;MSIINDGLLNFIYNNNNGKQNNFYLVLRYAQNYSNNLIRFSIWFLIIERIVATKKRKTYEKSKNSFIPFCIAILITSLAAILTNLRTVVAIINKNFHQFLLILDIPLVISLFVLKYFNKTIRRQGKSVLSNLTEKYQIIENIKSISRIMLTVCAFVMLSFSDFCIFLFIPESVINYEVRTFLNFTLKCIFYSSITIHLIYASYKSDKEVVHLKNTIKKWFNKSRNNKVFVTSNSKHQQLSHTIKNIDGEEINNAGTQENYFAILDKSWK
;
A
#
# COMPACT_ATOMS: atom_id res chain seq x y z
N MET A 1 41.40 1.95 -16.53
CA MET A 1 40.76 1.30 -15.37
C MET A 1 41.62 1.34 -14.11
N SER A 2 42.96 1.29 -14.17
CA SER A 2 43.78 1.33 -12.95
C SER A 2 43.59 2.62 -12.14
N ILE A 3 43.53 3.79 -12.79
CA ILE A 3 43.39 5.09 -12.10
C ILE A 3 42.10 5.21 -11.26
N ILE A 4 40.97 4.62 -11.72
CA ILE A 4 39.71 4.64 -10.96
C ILE A 4 39.78 3.65 -9.79
N ASN A 5 40.36 2.46 -10.01
CA ASN A 5 40.58 1.50 -8.94
C ASN A 5 41.54 2.07 -7.89
N ASP A 6 42.66 2.67 -8.30
CA ASP A 6 43.68 3.22 -7.41
C ASP A 6 43.15 4.45 -6.65
N GLY A 7 42.33 5.30 -7.28
CA GLY A 7 41.71 6.45 -6.61
C GLY A 7 40.64 6.06 -5.58
N LEU A 8 39.75 5.12 -5.92
CA LEU A 8 38.70 4.63 -5.00
C LEU A 8 39.28 3.74 -3.89
N LEU A 9 40.22 2.85 -4.23
CA LEU A 9 40.91 2.03 -3.23
C LEU A 9 41.75 2.91 -2.31
N ASN A 10 42.44 3.95 -2.81
CA ASN A 10 43.14 4.88 -1.93
C ASN A 10 42.18 5.70 -1.06
N PHE A 11 40.99 6.06 -1.55
CA PHE A 11 39.98 6.69 -0.69
C PHE A 11 39.48 5.75 0.42
N ILE A 12 39.38 4.44 0.14
CA ILE A 12 38.90 3.42 1.09
C ILE A 12 40.01 2.97 2.05
N TYR A 13 41.25 2.82 1.59
CA TYR A 13 42.37 2.20 2.31
C TYR A 13 43.48 3.15 2.73
N ASN A 14 43.73 4.28 2.05
CA ASN A 14 44.93 5.11 2.27
C ASN A 14 44.83 6.04 3.48
N ASN A 15 43.98 5.72 4.45
CA ASN A 15 43.90 6.43 5.72
C ASN A 15 44.12 5.42 6.85
N ASN A 16 45.38 5.26 7.24
CA ASN A 16 45.92 4.35 8.29
C ASN A 16 45.34 4.55 9.71
N ASN A 17 44.20 5.22 9.86
CA ASN A 17 43.51 5.37 11.12
C ASN A 17 42.48 4.23 11.26
N GLY A 18 42.74 3.25 12.12
CA GLY A 18 41.82 2.12 12.41
C GLY A 18 40.37 2.51 12.75
N LYS A 19 40.11 3.79 13.03
CA LYS A 19 38.76 4.38 13.17
C LYS A 19 37.95 4.39 11.86
N GLN A 20 38.57 4.60 10.70
CA GLN A 20 37.83 4.66 9.41
C GLN A 20 37.40 3.26 8.93
N ASN A 21 38.22 2.23 9.21
CA ASN A 21 37.86 0.85 8.91
C ASN A 21 36.62 0.40 9.73
N ASN A 22 36.57 0.77 11.01
CA ASN A 22 35.39 0.51 11.86
C ASN A 22 34.14 1.22 11.35
N PHE A 23 34.26 2.47 10.89
CA PHE A 23 33.13 3.21 10.34
C PHE A 23 32.55 2.57 9.08
N TYR A 24 33.42 2.15 8.15
CA TYR A 24 33.01 1.44 6.94
C TYR A 24 32.29 0.12 7.26
N LEU A 25 32.82 -0.67 8.21
CA LEU A 25 32.21 -1.92 8.65
C LEU A 25 30.81 -1.70 9.27
N VAL A 26 30.66 -0.66 10.11
CA VAL A 26 29.38 -0.30 10.71
C VAL A 26 28.37 0.13 9.64
N LEU A 27 28.77 0.98 8.68
CA LEU A 27 27.89 1.38 7.58
C LEU A 27 27.44 0.19 6.74
N ARG A 28 28.36 -0.73 6.42
CA ARG A 28 28.05 -1.94 5.65
C ARG A 28 27.10 -2.86 6.40
N TYR A 29 27.28 -3.00 7.71
CA TYR A 29 26.35 -3.76 8.55
C TYR A 29 24.97 -3.10 8.60
N ALA A 30 24.91 -1.79 8.84
CA ALA A 30 23.67 -1.02 8.87
C ALA A 30 22.92 -1.08 7.52
N GLN A 31 23.65 -1.05 6.41
CA GLN A 31 23.09 -1.20 5.06
C GLN A 31 22.49 -2.60 4.85
N ASN A 32 23.21 -3.67 5.21
CA ASN A 32 22.68 -5.03 5.07
C ASN A 32 21.44 -5.22 5.94
N TYR A 33 21.49 -4.72 7.17
CA TYR A 33 20.36 -4.73 8.09
C TYR A 33 19.15 -3.98 7.53
N SER A 34 19.35 -2.75 7.03
CA SER A 34 18.25 -1.92 6.49
C SER A 34 17.63 -2.55 5.24
N ASN A 35 18.43 -3.15 4.35
CA ASN A 35 17.91 -3.88 3.19
C ASN A 35 17.03 -5.07 3.61
N ASN A 36 17.47 -5.85 4.61
CA ASN A 36 16.67 -6.96 5.13
C ASN A 36 15.42 -6.48 5.87
N LEU A 37 15.49 -5.34 6.57
CA LEU A 37 14.35 -4.72 7.23
C LEU A 37 13.29 -4.26 6.23
N ILE A 38 13.70 -3.61 5.14
CA ILE A 38 12.80 -3.22 4.04
C ILE A 38 12.15 -4.47 3.44
N ARG A 39 12.94 -5.52 3.18
CA ARG A 39 12.43 -6.78 2.63
C ARG A 39 11.35 -7.40 3.50
N PHE A 40 11.59 -7.56 4.80
CA PHE A 40 10.59 -8.12 5.71
C PHE A 40 9.39 -7.19 5.87
N SER A 41 9.59 -5.88 5.86
CA SER A 41 8.48 -4.91 5.86
C SER A 41 7.54 -5.12 4.67
N ILE A 42 8.11 -5.36 3.47
CA ILE A 42 7.33 -5.69 2.26
C ILE A 42 6.57 -7.01 2.42
N TRP A 43 7.22 -8.05 2.96
CA TRP A 43 6.58 -9.34 3.27
C TRP A 43 5.37 -9.18 4.17
N PHE A 44 5.54 -8.51 5.31
CA PHE A 44 4.46 -8.29 6.27
C PHE A 44 3.34 -7.43 5.71
N LEU A 45 3.67 -6.43 4.89
CA LEU A 45 2.69 -5.62 4.20
C LEU A 45 1.85 -6.47 3.22
N ILE A 46 2.46 -7.40 2.47
CA ILE A 46 1.71 -8.31 1.60
C ILE A 46 0.83 -9.27 2.41
N ILE A 47 1.35 -9.81 3.51
CA ILE A 47 0.57 -10.67 4.42
C ILE A 47 -0.63 -9.91 5.00
N GLU A 48 -0.42 -8.68 5.47
CA GLU A 48 -1.50 -7.81 5.95
C GLU A 48 -2.59 -7.64 4.89
N ARG A 49 -2.20 -7.39 3.63
CA ARG A 49 -3.18 -7.24 2.53
C ARG A 49 -3.91 -8.52 2.19
N ILE A 50 -3.25 -9.68 2.26
CA ILE A 50 -3.91 -10.99 2.10
C ILE A 50 -4.94 -11.19 3.22
N VAL A 51 -4.56 -10.89 4.47
CA VAL A 51 -5.46 -11.03 5.63
C VAL A 51 -6.63 -10.06 5.53
N ALA A 52 -6.39 -8.79 5.19
CA ALA A 52 -7.43 -7.78 5.00
C ALA A 52 -8.41 -8.17 3.87
N THR A 53 -7.90 -8.77 2.79
CA THR A 53 -8.75 -9.25 1.68
C THR A 53 -9.62 -10.43 2.12
N LYS A 54 -9.06 -11.40 2.87
CA LYS A 54 -9.81 -12.58 3.35
C LYS A 54 -10.81 -12.25 4.45
N LYS A 55 -10.44 -11.39 5.42
CA LYS A 55 -11.23 -11.08 6.62
C LYS A 55 -11.96 -9.73 6.54
N ARG A 56 -12.32 -9.26 5.35
CA ARG A 56 -12.90 -7.92 5.11
C ARG A 56 -14.02 -7.51 6.07
N LYS A 57 -14.92 -8.44 6.43
CA LYS A 57 -16.08 -8.19 7.30
C LYS A 57 -15.73 -7.95 8.77
N THR A 58 -14.63 -8.54 9.23
CA THR A 58 -14.24 -8.55 10.66
C THR A 58 -13.04 -7.65 10.93
N TYR A 59 -12.25 -7.33 9.88
CA TYR A 59 -10.99 -6.60 10.00
C TYR A 59 -11.14 -5.24 10.69
N GLU A 60 -12.20 -4.49 10.41
CA GLU A 60 -12.43 -3.18 11.04
C GLU A 60 -12.81 -3.26 12.53
N LYS A 61 -13.43 -4.36 12.94
CA LYS A 61 -13.89 -4.55 14.33
C LYS A 61 -12.75 -4.94 15.28
N SER A 62 -11.69 -5.56 14.75
CA SER A 62 -10.54 -6.04 15.53
C SER A 62 -9.36 -5.08 15.51
N LYS A 63 -9.59 -3.78 15.78
CA LYS A 63 -8.49 -2.80 15.90
C LYS A 63 -7.82 -2.96 17.26
N ASN A 64 -6.73 -3.73 17.31
CA ASN A 64 -5.87 -3.79 18.48
C ASN A 64 -4.52 -3.12 18.17
N SER A 65 -4.23 -2.00 18.84
CA SER A 65 -3.00 -1.22 18.69
C SER A 65 -1.73 -1.99 19.09
N PHE A 66 -1.85 -3.11 19.81
CA PHE A 66 -0.72 -3.96 20.18
C PHE A 66 -0.17 -4.77 18.99
N ILE A 67 -1.03 -5.15 18.04
CA ILE A 67 -0.65 -5.96 16.86
C ILE A 67 0.47 -5.31 16.02
N PRO A 68 0.39 -4.03 15.62
CA PRO A 68 1.47 -3.41 14.84
C PRO A 68 2.81 -3.36 15.59
N PHE A 69 2.79 -3.23 16.92
CA PHE A 69 4.00 -3.27 17.73
C PHE A 69 4.67 -4.66 17.70
N CYS A 70 3.89 -5.72 17.86
CA CYS A 70 4.40 -7.09 17.72
C CYS A 70 4.96 -7.36 16.32
N ILE A 71 4.26 -6.88 15.28
CA ILE A 71 4.73 -7.01 13.90
C ILE A 71 6.06 -6.27 13.70
N ALA A 72 6.22 -5.07 14.27
CA ALA A 72 7.46 -4.32 14.19
C ALA A 72 8.64 -5.08 14.84
N ILE A 73 8.44 -5.65 16.03
CA ILE A 73 9.46 -6.49 16.71
C ILE A 73 9.80 -7.74 15.87
N LEU A 74 8.79 -8.34 15.25
CA LEU A 74 8.98 -9.53 14.41
C LEU A 74 9.79 -9.18 13.13
N ILE A 75 9.52 -8.03 12.51
CA ILE A 75 10.27 -7.55 11.35
C ILE A 75 11.73 -7.29 11.72
N THR A 76 11.99 -6.59 12.83
CA THR A 76 13.35 -6.23 13.26
C THR A 76 14.17 -7.46 13.66
N SER A 77 13.55 -8.44 14.32
CA SER A 77 14.21 -9.69 14.69
C SER A 77 14.53 -10.56 13.48
N LEU A 78 13.59 -10.73 12.53
CA LEU A 78 13.85 -11.46 11.29
C LEU A 78 14.95 -10.80 10.45
N ALA A 79 14.97 -9.46 10.37
CA ALA A 79 16.02 -8.72 9.70
C ALA A 79 17.40 -8.95 10.34
N ALA A 80 17.48 -9.00 11.68
CA ALA A 80 18.72 -9.30 12.40
C ALA A 80 19.19 -10.73 12.12
N ILE A 81 18.29 -11.71 12.20
CA ILE A 81 18.59 -13.12 11.92
C ILE A 81 19.14 -13.27 10.51
N LEU A 82 18.46 -12.72 9.50
CA LEU A 82 18.89 -12.84 8.10
C LEU A 82 20.24 -12.15 7.84
N THR A 83 20.52 -11.03 8.53
CA THR A 83 21.80 -10.32 8.41
C THR A 83 22.95 -11.16 8.96
N ASN A 84 22.73 -11.83 10.10
CA ASN A 84 23.72 -12.69 10.73
C ASN A 84 23.80 -14.09 10.10
N LEU A 85 22.76 -14.55 9.38
CA LEU A 85 22.75 -15.84 8.72
C LEU A 85 23.90 -16.00 7.72
N ARG A 86 24.31 -14.88 7.11
CA ARG A 86 25.46 -14.81 6.19
C ARG A 86 26.78 -15.20 6.86
N THR A 87 26.98 -14.89 8.14
CA THR A 87 28.22 -15.24 8.86
C THR A 87 28.20 -16.67 9.39
N VAL A 88 27.02 -17.19 9.71
CA VAL A 88 26.85 -18.53 10.29
C VAL A 88 26.89 -19.63 9.23
N VAL A 89 26.30 -19.41 8.04
CA VAL A 89 26.14 -20.47 7.03
C VAL A 89 26.97 -20.16 5.78
N ALA A 90 28.10 -20.86 5.62
CA ALA A 90 29.05 -20.64 4.52
C ALA A 90 28.43 -20.80 3.12
N ILE A 91 27.52 -21.76 2.94
CA ILE A 91 26.79 -21.98 1.67
C ILE A 91 25.96 -20.75 1.30
N ILE A 92 25.28 -20.15 2.29
CA ILE A 92 24.48 -18.94 2.12
C ILE A 92 25.40 -17.75 1.84
N ASN A 93 26.57 -17.67 2.47
CA ASN A 93 27.52 -16.59 2.17
C ASN A 93 27.97 -16.60 0.71
N LYS A 94 28.31 -17.78 0.17
CA LYS A 94 28.77 -17.94 -1.22
C LYS A 94 27.66 -17.58 -2.22
N ASN A 95 26.44 -18.00 -1.95
CA ASN A 95 25.29 -17.82 -2.85
C ASN A 95 24.28 -16.78 -2.35
N PHE A 96 24.75 -15.78 -1.59
CA PHE A 96 23.85 -14.88 -0.84
C PHE A 96 22.85 -14.16 -1.76
N HIS A 97 23.32 -13.62 -2.88
CA HIS A 97 22.47 -12.90 -3.83
C HIS A 97 21.44 -13.81 -4.52
N GLN A 98 21.80 -15.07 -4.80
CA GLN A 98 20.86 -16.07 -5.33
C GLN A 98 19.80 -16.42 -4.29
N PHE A 99 20.22 -16.67 -3.05
CA PHE A 99 19.33 -16.96 -1.94
C PHE A 99 18.32 -15.82 -1.71
N LEU A 100 18.79 -14.56 -1.74
CA LEU A 100 17.92 -13.40 -1.61
C LEU A 100 16.90 -13.30 -2.75
N LEU A 101 17.33 -13.55 -4.00
CA LEU A 101 16.43 -13.53 -5.15
C LEU A 101 15.34 -14.61 -5.05
N ILE A 102 15.72 -15.84 -4.65
CA ILE A 102 14.78 -16.95 -4.44
C ILE A 102 13.76 -16.58 -3.36
N LEU A 103 14.19 -15.90 -2.30
CA LEU A 103 13.30 -15.45 -1.23
C LEU A 103 12.35 -14.33 -1.69
N ASP A 104 12.72 -13.55 -2.70
CA ASP A 104 11.89 -12.45 -3.23
C ASP A 104 10.90 -12.90 -4.33
N ILE A 105 11.13 -14.03 -5.03
CA ILE A 105 10.21 -14.57 -6.06
C ILE A 105 8.78 -14.80 -5.51
N PRO A 106 8.57 -15.43 -4.34
CA PRO A 106 7.24 -15.60 -3.76
C PRO A 106 6.47 -14.29 -3.52
N LEU A 107 7.15 -13.15 -3.34
CA LEU A 107 6.50 -11.84 -3.17
C LEU A 107 5.74 -11.44 -4.44
N VAL A 108 6.39 -11.59 -5.59
CA VAL A 108 5.80 -11.27 -6.90
C VAL A 108 4.60 -12.16 -7.17
N ILE A 109 4.76 -13.47 -6.94
CA ILE A 109 3.69 -14.46 -7.12
C ILE A 109 2.48 -14.10 -6.22
N SER A 110 2.74 -13.79 -4.95
CA SER A 110 1.71 -13.41 -3.98
C SER A 110 0.92 -12.16 -4.42
N LEU A 111 1.59 -11.17 -5.03
CA LEU A 111 0.92 -9.98 -5.54
C LEU A 111 0.03 -10.26 -6.75
N PHE A 112 0.48 -11.09 -7.70
CA PHE A 112 -0.35 -11.49 -8.83
C PHE A 112 -1.60 -12.25 -8.37
N VAL A 113 -1.42 -13.17 -7.42
CA VAL A 113 -2.52 -13.92 -6.79
C VAL A 113 -3.50 -12.96 -6.09
N LEU A 114 -2.98 -12.01 -5.31
CA LEU A 114 -3.80 -11.02 -4.61
C LEU A 114 -4.58 -10.11 -5.59
N LYS A 115 -3.95 -9.69 -6.68
CA LYS A 115 -4.58 -8.90 -7.74
C LYS A 115 -5.69 -9.70 -8.44
N TYR A 116 -5.45 -10.98 -8.72
CA TYR A 116 -6.44 -11.88 -9.30
C TYR A 116 -7.66 -12.03 -8.39
N PHE A 117 -7.45 -12.35 -7.10
CA PHE A 117 -8.55 -12.49 -6.15
C PHE A 117 -9.37 -11.20 -6.01
N ASN A 118 -8.72 -10.04 -5.95
CA ASN A 118 -9.44 -8.77 -5.84
C ASN A 118 -10.25 -8.43 -7.10
N LYS A 119 -9.75 -8.77 -8.30
CA LYS A 119 -10.52 -8.62 -9.55
C LYS A 119 -11.75 -9.52 -9.55
N THR A 120 -11.62 -10.75 -9.04
CA THR A 120 -12.73 -11.70 -8.93
C THR A 120 -13.79 -11.23 -7.94
N ILE A 121 -13.37 -10.76 -6.75
CA ILE A 121 -14.28 -10.18 -5.74
C ILE A 121 -15.04 -8.98 -6.32
N ARG A 122 -14.37 -8.10 -7.06
CA ARG A 122 -15.03 -6.94 -7.71
C ARG A 122 -16.08 -7.36 -8.74
N ARG A 123 -15.86 -8.46 -9.47
CA ARG A 123 -16.83 -8.99 -10.44
C ARG A 123 -18.08 -9.53 -9.73
N GLN A 124 -17.89 -10.26 -8.63
CA GLN A 124 -18.98 -10.82 -7.82
C GLN A 124 -19.75 -9.76 -7.02
N GLY A 125 -19.08 -8.69 -6.59
CA GLY A 125 -19.68 -7.57 -5.85
C GLY A 125 -20.54 -6.61 -6.68
N LYS A 126 -20.70 -6.86 -7.99
CA LYS A 126 -21.67 -6.13 -8.83
C LYS A 126 -23.12 -6.52 -8.57
N SER A 127 -23.37 -7.56 -7.76
CA SER A 127 -24.72 -7.86 -7.29
C SER A 127 -25.27 -6.73 -6.42
N VAL A 128 -26.56 -6.43 -6.59
CA VAL A 128 -27.22 -5.23 -6.05
C VAL A 128 -27.20 -5.18 -4.51
N LEU A 129 -26.99 -6.31 -3.83
CA LEU A 129 -27.12 -6.45 -2.38
C LEU A 129 -25.88 -6.07 -1.53
N SER A 130 -24.75 -5.68 -2.12
CA SER A 130 -23.55 -5.37 -1.32
C SER A 130 -23.60 -3.95 -0.73
N ASN A 131 -23.37 -3.85 0.59
CA ASN A 131 -23.31 -2.60 1.36
C ASN A 131 -22.30 -1.61 0.77
N LEU A 132 -22.64 -0.31 0.78
CA LEU A 132 -21.80 0.77 0.26
C LEU A 132 -20.39 0.78 0.88
N THR A 133 -20.28 0.51 2.18
CA THR A 133 -19.00 0.40 2.91
C THR A 133 -18.10 -0.69 2.34
N GLU A 134 -18.65 -1.86 2.03
CA GLU A 134 -17.91 -2.99 1.49
C GLU A 134 -17.40 -2.68 0.07
N LYS A 135 -18.21 -1.99 -0.75
CA LYS A 135 -17.80 -1.51 -2.08
C LYS A 135 -16.65 -0.50 -1.99
N TYR A 136 -16.70 0.43 -1.04
CA TYR A 136 -15.63 1.39 -0.81
C TYR A 136 -14.32 0.70 -0.41
N GLN A 137 -14.38 -0.21 0.56
CA GLN A 137 -13.21 -1.01 1.00
C GLN A 137 -12.59 -1.83 -0.14
N ILE A 138 -13.41 -2.43 -1.01
CA ILE A 138 -12.91 -3.17 -2.18
C ILE A 138 -12.15 -2.23 -3.14
N ILE A 139 -12.69 -1.05 -3.41
CA ILE A 139 -12.05 -0.06 -4.30
C ILE A 139 -10.74 0.45 -3.69
N GLU A 140 -10.74 0.75 -2.40
CA GLU A 140 -9.55 1.20 -1.67
C GLU A 140 -8.47 0.12 -1.65
N ASN A 141 -8.84 -1.13 -1.36
CA ASN A 141 -7.91 -2.27 -1.38
C ASN A 141 -7.29 -2.46 -2.77
N ILE A 142 -8.06 -2.36 -3.85
CA ILE A 142 -7.54 -2.46 -5.23
C ILE A 142 -6.55 -1.34 -5.52
N LYS A 143 -6.85 -0.09 -5.12
CA LYS A 143 -5.94 1.04 -5.28
C LYS A 143 -4.66 0.84 -4.47
N SER A 144 -4.78 0.39 -3.22
CA SER A 144 -3.66 0.11 -2.33
C SER A 144 -2.75 -0.98 -2.92
N ILE A 145 -3.32 -2.11 -3.35
CA ILE A 145 -2.56 -3.20 -3.99
C ILE A 145 -1.84 -2.73 -5.25
N SER A 146 -2.47 -1.86 -6.06
CA SER A 146 -1.85 -1.33 -7.27
C SER A 146 -0.62 -0.47 -6.95
N ARG A 147 -0.67 0.34 -5.88
CA ARG A 147 0.47 1.13 -5.41
C ARG A 147 1.58 0.22 -4.86
N ILE A 148 1.22 -0.76 -4.06
CA ILE A 148 2.16 -1.74 -3.48
C ILE A 148 2.85 -2.55 -4.58
N MET A 149 2.10 -2.96 -5.61
CA MET A 149 2.62 -3.74 -6.73
C MET A 149 3.79 -3.02 -7.40
N LEU A 150 3.68 -1.70 -7.64
CA LEU A 150 4.78 -0.92 -8.20
C LEU A 150 6.03 -0.98 -7.31
N THR A 151 5.88 -0.72 -6.01
CA THR A 151 6.99 -0.72 -5.05
C THR A 151 7.67 -2.08 -4.96
N VAL A 152 6.91 -3.17 -4.92
CA VAL A 152 7.45 -4.53 -4.81
C VAL A 152 8.10 -4.98 -6.10
N CYS A 153 7.48 -4.71 -7.26
CA CYS A 153 8.12 -4.98 -8.55
C CYS A 153 9.46 -4.24 -8.65
N ALA A 154 9.51 -2.96 -8.26
CA ALA A 154 10.74 -2.19 -8.27
C ALA A 154 11.81 -2.76 -7.31
N PHE A 155 11.40 -3.19 -6.11
CA PHE A 155 12.29 -3.85 -5.15
C PHE A 155 12.86 -5.18 -5.67
N VAL A 156 12.04 -5.99 -6.33
CA VAL A 156 12.48 -7.26 -6.91
C VAL A 156 13.38 -7.02 -8.11
N MET A 157 13.11 -6.02 -8.94
CA MET A 157 13.98 -5.62 -10.06
C MET A 157 15.36 -5.15 -9.55
N LEU A 158 15.41 -4.43 -8.43
CA LEU A 158 16.69 -4.11 -7.78
C LEU A 158 17.43 -5.36 -7.30
N SER A 159 16.72 -6.30 -6.67
CA SER A 159 17.32 -7.56 -6.20
C SER A 159 17.79 -8.44 -7.36
N PHE A 160 17.10 -8.39 -8.50
CA PHE A 160 17.54 -9.03 -9.73
C PHE A 160 18.78 -8.32 -10.33
N SER A 161 18.81 -6.98 -10.30
CA SER A 161 19.99 -6.22 -10.69
C SER A 161 21.21 -6.56 -9.84
N ASP A 162 21.04 -6.74 -8.52
CA ASP A 162 22.10 -7.23 -7.64
C ASP A 162 22.63 -8.57 -8.15
N PHE A 163 21.73 -9.52 -8.39
CA PHE A 163 22.10 -10.85 -8.86
C PHE A 163 22.90 -10.76 -10.17
N CYS A 164 22.45 -9.96 -11.14
CA CYS A 164 23.16 -9.75 -12.40
C CYS A 164 24.55 -9.13 -12.20
N ILE A 165 24.67 -8.10 -11.36
CA ILE A 165 25.96 -7.44 -11.08
C ILE A 165 26.96 -8.44 -10.48
N PHE A 166 26.52 -9.27 -9.53
CA PHE A 166 27.41 -10.23 -8.88
C PHE A 166 27.67 -11.50 -9.72
N LEU A 167 26.78 -11.82 -10.67
CA LEU A 167 26.95 -12.97 -11.57
C LEU A 167 27.84 -12.64 -12.78
N PHE A 168 27.58 -11.51 -13.45
CA PHE A 168 28.20 -11.19 -14.74
C PHE A 168 29.50 -10.39 -14.64
N ILE A 169 29.76 -9.71 -13.53
CA ILE A 169 30.99 -8.95 -13.33
C ILE A 169 31.95 -9.81 -12.49
N PRO A 170 32.95 -10.47 -13.10
CA PRO A 170 33.90 -11.28 -12.37
C PRO A 170 34.80 -10.40 -11.50
N GLU A 171 35.29 -10.98 -10.41
CA GLU A 171 36.15 -10.29 -9.44
C GLU A 171 37.49 -9.84 -10.06
N SER A 172 37.91 -10.45 -11.17
CA SER A 172 39.09 -10.04 -11.93
C SER A 172 38.98 -8.65 -12.58
N VAL A 173 37.76 -8.15 -12.82
CA VAL A 173 37.52 -6.85 -13.46
C VAL A 173 37.27 -5.76 -12.41
N ILE A 174 36.43 -6.06 -11.42
CA ILE A 174 36.08 -5.13 -10.35
C ILE A 174 36.18 -5.84 -9.01
N ASN A 175 36.98 -5.28 -8.10
CA ASN A 175 37.10 -5.76 -6.73
C ASN A 175 35.74 -5.83 -6.04
N TYR A 176 35.53 -6.85 -5.20
CA TYR A 176 34.27 -7.09 -4.50
C TYR A 176 33.75 -5.84 -3.76
N GLU A 177 34.63 -5.06 -3.15
CA GLU A 177 34.30 -3.87 -2.38
C GLU A 177 33.76 -2.74 -3.26
N VAL A 178 34.41 -2.46 -4.38
CA VAL A 178 33.97 -1.45 -5.35
C VAL A 178 32.61 -1.85 -5.95
N ARG A 179 32.42 -3.14 -6.26
CA ARG A 179 31.13 -3.67 -6.73
C ARG A 179 30.02 -3.47 -5.69
N THR A 180 30.33 -3.74 -4.42
CA THR A 180 29.38 -3.54 -3.31
C THR A 180 29.04 -2.07 -3.11
N PHE A 181 30.03 -1.18 -3.21
CA PHE A 181 29.84 0.27 -3.10
C PHE A 181 28.99 0.81 -4.26
N LEU A 182 29.31 0.47 -5.51
CA LEU A 182 28.51 0.87 -6.68
C LEU A 182 27.06 0.41 -6.54
N ASN A 183 26.86 -0.84 -6.12
CA ASN A 183 25.53 -1.37 -5.90
C ASN A 183 24.77 -0.63 -4.79
N PHE A 184 25.47 -0.25 -3.72
CA PHE A 184 24.90 0.56 -2.66
C PHE A 184 24.44 1.93 -3.18
N THR A 185 25.30 2.64 -3.91
CA THR A 185 24.98 3.95 -4.49
C THR A 185 23.76 3.87 -5.41
N LEU A 186 23.70 2.85 -6.27
CA LEU A 186 22.55 2.61 -7.16
C LEU A 186 21.25 2.42 -6.36
N LYS A 187 21.29 1.59 -5.31
CA LYS A 187 20.13 1.39 -4.42
C LYS A 187 19.70 2.66 -3.71
N CYS A 188 20.64 3.44 -3.19
CA CYS A 188 20.33 4.71 -2.53
C CYS A 188 19.63 5.67 -3.49
N ILE A 189 20.14 5.84 -4.71
CA ILE A 189 19.52 6.69 -5.73
C ILE A 189 18.11 6.19 -6.05
N PHE A 190 17.96 4.89 -6.27
CA PHE A 190 16.68 4.31 -6.65
C PHE A 190 15.63 4.40 -5.54
N TYR A 191 15.99 4.04 -4.30
CA TYR A 191 15.08 4.18 -3.15
C TYR A 191 14.72 5.63 -2.88
N SER A 192 15.66 6.56 -3.05
CA SER A 192 15.38 8.00 -2.91
C SER A 192 14.38 8.45 -3.98
N SER A 193 14.57 8.04 -5.23
CA SER A 193 13.66 8.33 -6.34
C SER A 193 12.24 7.79 -6.09
N ILE A 194 12.12 6.53 -5.66
CA ILE A 194 10.82 5.94 -5.30
C ILE A 194 10.18 6.68 -4.13
N THR A 195 10.96 7.03 -3.11
CA THR A 195 10.43 7.73 -1.92
C THR A 195 9.90 9.11 -2.31
N ILE A 196 10.66 9.87 -3.11
CA ILE A 196 10.23 11.16 -3.65
C ILE A 196 8.97 10.99 -4.51
N HIS A 197 8.92 9.97 -5.36
CA HIS A 197 7.75 9.67 -6.19
C HIS A 197 6.51 9.35 -5.33
N LEU A 198 6.65 8.55 -4.28
CA LEU A 198 5.57 8.20 -3.36
C LEU A 198 5.07 9.41 -2.55
N ILE A 199 5.99 10.27 -2.08
CA ILE A 199 5.66 11.52 -1.40
C ILE A 199 4.88 12.43 -2.35
N TYR A 200 5.38 12.63 -3.56
CA TYR A 200 4.73 13.46 -4.57
C TYR A 200 3.33 12.92 -4.95
N ALA A 201 3.21 11.61 -5.17
CA ALA A 201 1.94 10.95 -5.49
C ALA A 201 0.92 11.08 -4.36
N SER A 202 1.37 10.99 -3.10
CA SER A 202 0.52 11.16 -1.93
C SER A 202 0.04 12.60 -1.81
N TYR A 203 0.96 13.56 -1.93
CA TYR A 203 0.64 14.99 -1.88
C TYR A 203 -0.34 15.43 -3.00
N LYS A 204 -0.16 14.92 -4.23
CA LYS A 204 -1.07 15.18 -5.35
C LYS A 204 -2.46 14.58 -5.08
N SER A 205 -2.51 13.35 -4.58
CA SER A 205 -3.78 12.67 -4.23
C SER A 205 -4.58 13.48 -3.19
N ASP A 206 -3.93 14.05 -2.19
CA ASP A 206 -4.60 14.85 -1.15
C ASP A 206 -5.13 16.17 -1.72
N LYS A 207 -4.37 16.84 -2.59
CA LYS A 207 -4.83 18.07 -3.26
C LYS A 207 -6.03 17.83 -4.18
N GLU A 208 -6.03 16.73 -4.92
CA GLU A 208 -7.17 16.37 -5.80
C GLU A 208 -8.42 16.05 -4.97
N VAL A 209 -8.30 15.37 -3.83
CA VAL A 209 -9.42 15.11 -2.92
C VAL A 209 -9.96 16.41 -2.31
N VAL A 210 -9.10 17.34 -1.90
CA VAL A 210 -9.51 18.66 -1.40
C VAL A 210 -10.22 19.47 -2.49
N HIS A 211 -9.71 19.48 -3.72
CA HIS A 211 -10.37 20.14 -4.84
C HIS A 211 -11.73 19.52 -5.15
N LEU A 212 -11.82 18.19 -5.26
CA LEU A 212 -13.07 17.50 -5.53
C LEU A 212 -14.11 17.74 -4.43
N LYS A 213 -13.70 17.73 -3.15
CA LYS A 213 -14.57 18.02 -2.01
C LYS A 213 -15.09 19.45 -2.05
N ASN A 214 -14.26 20.41 -2.46
CA ASN A 214 -14.67 21.81 -2.66
C ASN A 214 -15.60 21.98 -3.87
N THR A 215 -15.36 21.28 -4.98
CA THR A 215 -16.23 21.34 -6.17
C THR A 215 -17.57 20.67 -5.92
N ILE A 216 -17.60 19.53 -5.23
CA ILE A 216 -18.83 18.82 -4.82
C ILE A 216 -19.62 19.68 -3.81
N LYS A 217 -18.96 20.29 -2.82
CA LYS A 217 -19.62 21.20 -1.87
C LYS A 217 -20.23 22.41 -2.60
N LYS A 218 -19.53 22.97 -3.59
CA LYS A 218 -20.08 24.03 -4.46
C LYS A 218 -21.25 23.53 -5.31
N TRP A 219 -21.21 22.30 -5.81
CA TRP A 219 -22.27 21.74 -6.67
C TRP A 219 -23.53 21.38 -5.87
N PHE A 220 -23.39 20.75 -4.70
CA PHE A 220 -24.53 20.48 -3.81
C PHE A 220 -25.13 21.76 -3.21
N ASN A 221 -24.32 22.77 -2.88
CA ASN A 221 -24.87 24.06 -2.45
C ASN A 221 -25.52 24.83 -3.62
N LYS A 222 -25.07 24.62 -4.86
CA LYS A 222 -25.68 25.23 -6.07
C LYS A 222 -26.94 24.49 -6.52
N SER A 223 -27.06 23.19 -6.22
CA SER A 223 -28.23 22.36 -6.51
C SER A 223 -29.38 22.53 -5.50
N ARG A 224 -29.16 23.21 -4.36
CA ARG A 224 -30.23 23.54 -3.40
C ARG A 224 -31.06 24.75 -3.80
N ASN A 225 -30.65 25.51 -4.82
CA ASN A 225 -31.30 26.76 -5.23
C ASN A 225 -31.95 26.72 -6.61
N ASN A 226 -32.15 25.56 -7.26
CA ASN A 226 -32.83 25.54 -8.55
C ASN A 226 -33.79 24.35 -8.75
N LYS A 227 -35.07 24.73 -8.70
CA LYS A 227 -36.21 24.23 -9.49
C LYS A 227 -36.88 22.94 -9.05
N VAL A 228 -37.90 23.16 -8.22
CA VAL A 228 -39.23 22.54 -8.37
C VAL A 228 -39.57 22.43 -9.86
N PHE A 229 -39.66 21.21 -10.36
CA PHE A 229 -40.45 20.88 -11.55
C PHE A 229 -41.42 19.78 -11.14
N VAL A 230 -42.64 20.22 -10.80
CA VAL A 230 -43.81 19.35 -10.75
C VAL A 230 -44.17 19.07 -12.21
N THR A 231 -43.71 17.95 -12.75
CA THR A 231 -44.38 17.32 -13.89
C THR A 231 -45.40 16.35 -13.35
N SER A 232 -46.62 16.86 -13.16
CA SER A 232 -47.83 16.06 -13.03
C SER A 232 -48.09 15.37 -14.38
N ASN A 233 -47.83 14.07 -14.45
CA ASN A 233 -48.64 13.13 -15.21
C ASN A 233 -48.09 11.71 -15.07
N SER A 234 -48.70 10.94 -14.18
CA SER A 234 -49.12 9.58 -14.52
C SER A 234 -50.13 9.12 -13.49
N LYS A 235 -51.36 8.93 -13.98
CA LYS A 235 -52.44 8.24 -13.31
C LYS A 235 -51.99 6.78 -13.10
N HIS A 236 -51.51 6.45 -11.91
CA HIS A 236 -51.63 5.09 -11.41
C HIS A 236 -52.22 5.14 -10.01
N GLN A 237 -53.49 4.74 -9.95
CA GLN A 237 -54.21 4.39 -8.72
C GLN A 237 -53.35 3.39 -7.93
N GLN A 238 -52.82 3.83 -6.79
CA GLN A 238 -52.39 2.95 -5.72
C GLN A 238 -53.41 3.06 -4.60
N LEU A 239 -53.90 1.89 -4.16
CA LEU A 239 -54.88 1.71 -3.10
C LEU A 239 -54.53 2.56 -1.89
N SER A 240 -55.50 3.34 -1.41
CA SER A 240 -55.38 4.16 -0.20
C SER A 240 -55.28 3.25 1.02
N HIS A 241 -54.06 2.97 1.47
CA HIS A 241 -53.85 2.58 2.86
C HIS A 241 -54.04 3.82 3.73
N THR A 242 -55.13 3.86 4.49
CA THR A 242 -55.42 4.90 5.47
C THR A 242 -54.42 4.82 6.61
N ILE A 243 -53.57 5.86 6.72
CA ILE A 243 -52.62 6.01 7.83
C ILE A 243 -53.30 6.93 8.86
N LYS A 244 -53.45 6.44 10.10
CA LYS A 244 -54.01 7.20 11.22
C LYS A 244 -52.90 7.75 12.10
N ASN A 245 -53.07 8.95 12.64
CA ASN A 245 -52.17 9.52 13.65
C ASN A 245 -52.31 8.77 14.99
N ILE A 246 -51.43 9.10 15.95
CA ILE A 246 -51.44 8.61 17.34
C ILE A 246 -52.79 8.90 18.02
N ASP A 247 -53.46 9.99 17.63
CA ASP A 247 -54.81 10.36 18.12
C ASP A 247 -55.96 9.69 17.35
N GLY A 248 -55.65 8.82 16.37
CA GLY A 248 -56.65 8.08 15.59
C GLY A 248 -57.24 8.83 14.39
N GLU A 249 -56.83 10.08 14.15
CA GLU A 249 -57.28 10.87 12.99
C GLU A 249 -56.65 10.40 11.67
N GLU A 250 -57.47 10.24 10.63
CA GLU A 250 -57.01 9.80 9.31
C GLU A 250 -56.25 10.93 8.59
N ILE A 251 -54.99 10.66 8.25
CA ILE A 251 -54.16 11.63 7.53
C ILE A 251 -54.21 11.30 6.04
N ASN A 252 -54.72 12.25 5.26
CA ASN A 252 -54.96 12.07 3.84
C ASN A 252 -53.63 12.06 3.07
N ASN A 253 -53.13 10.86 2.75
CA ASN A 253 -51.83 10.68 2.11
C ASN A 253 -51.97 10.79 0.58
N ALA A 254 -51.86 12.02 0.07
CA ALA A 254 -51.86 12.31 -1.37
C ALA A 254 -50.61 11.78 -2.14
N GLY A 255 -49.71 11.03 -1.49
CA GLY A 255 -48.55 10.39 -2.13
C GLY A 255 -47.48 11.35 -2.64
N THR A 256 -47.60 12.65 -2.38
CA THR A 256 -46.58 13.65 -2.72
C THR A 256 -45.52 13.72 -1.62
N GLN A 257 -44.27 13.91 -2.01
CA GLN A 257 -43.12 13.93 -1.10
C GLN A 257 -43.24 15.04 -0.03
N GLU A 258 -43.88 16.16 -0.37
CA GLU A 258 -44.20 17.25 0.56
C GLU A 258 -45.18 16.80 1.65
N ASN A 259 -46.14 15.95 1.29
CA ASN A 259 -47.12 15.40 2.24
C ASN A 259 -46.47 14.38 3.17
N TYR A 260 -45.48 13.61 2.70
CA TYR A 260 -44.72 12.69 3.56
C TYR A 260 -43.96 13.43 4.68
N PHE A 261 -43.35 14.57 4.37
CA PHE A 261 -42.67 15.38 5.37
C PHE A 261 -43.65 16.13 6.28
N ALA A 262 -44.80 16.58 5.78
CA ALA A 262 -45.85 17.16 6.60
C ALA A 262 -46.50 16.14 7.55
N ILE A 263 -46.67 14.89 7.12
CA ILE A 263 -47.14 13.78 7.96
C ILE A 263 -46.10 13.47 9.05
N LEU A 264 -44.82 13.41 8.70
CA LEU A 264 -43.73 13.19 9.67
C LEU A 264 -43.63 14.34 10.70
N ASP A 265 -43.76 15.59 10.28
CA ASP A 265 -43.71 16.74 11.19
C ASP A 265 -44.93 16.80 12.12
N LYS A 266 -46.11 16.35 11.64
CA LYS A 266 -47.33 16.23 12.45
C LYS A 266 -47.36 15.01 13.35
N SER A 267 -46.73 13.89 13.00
CA SER A 267 -46.70 12.69 13.84
C SER A 267 -45.69 12.77 14.99
N TRP A 268 -44.80 13.77 14.95
CA TRP A 268 -43.75 13.98 15.96
C TRP A 268 -44.05 15.11 16.96
N LYS A 269 -45.20 15.78 16.81
CA LYS A 269 -45.77 16.68 17.82
C LYS A 269 -46.93 15.99 18.51
#